data_AF-A0A9P6PEH2-F1
#
_entry.id   AF-A0A9P6PEH2-F1
#
_cell.length_a   1.000
_cell.length_b   1.000
_cell.length_c   1.000
_cell.angle_alpha   90.00
_cell.angle_beta   90.00
_cell.angle_gamma   90.00
#
_symmetry.space_group_name_H-M   'P 1'
#
loop_
_entity.id
_entity.type
_entity.pdbx_description
1 polymer ?
#
loop_
_entity_poly.entity_id
_entity_poly.type
_entity_poly.pdbx_seq_one_letter_code
_entity_poly.pdbx_strand_id
1 'polypeptide(L)'
;MLQTALNYVGLGPIEPYIQPRLSIGAGVSEQTYGVGQFKVQIDAEELTLVIKNNRGRTIWKCRLLDGESMLSLISEYTTFSGRMKPLPQWILQGAVANIQGGEEKVRQVVKQLRQYKVPMAAIWIQDWCGKHVQEKDYGGIFKQIWYNWESDDELYPHWDALVEELQEDGIRVLAYTNVLLTDTRSKPNVRRNLFKEAQQNGYLVKDALGQALITCSDTSSESGILDLTNPEAVVWFKKVLTDLVWKTGVAGMMADCGQNFPYDTRNCTLYSGELAETYHNQYSANWAKLHCDLIHELGMENEAVNFYRSGYITTPDYASLIWVGEQTTTWNHVDGIKSAITGMLSGGFSGFSVTHSDIGGYTTIDSVIPGIQMHRSKELLQRWMELAVFTAVFRTHEGSVPENNAQFYDNEESFTHFAHTANMYVSLAPYREHLINEAHEKGWPLMRHMVLYYPDDPTVRQITYSQFMLGPWLLVAPVTSPSASFVKVYFPKENNQTLWRHIWTGKYYAADGSYVAVNTPLGQPAAFVKEPREDGGLLHGLLEYARNAYCNPPPS
;
A
#
# COMPACT_ATOMS: atom_id res chain seq x y z
N MET A 1 14.47 -27.17 40.92
CA MET A 1 13.81 -26.01 41.55
C MET A 1 13.08 -25.11 40.55
N LEU A 2 13.70 -24.71 39.41
CA LEU A 2 13.03 -23.89 38.39
C LEU A 2 11.85 -24.61 37.68
N GLN A 3 12.00 -25.91 37.37
CA GLN A 3 10.94 -26.73 36.75
C GLN A 3 9.71 -26.91 37.64
N THR A 4 9.90 -26.98 38.97
CA THR A 4 8.82 -27.13 39.95
C THR A 4 8.06 -25.82 40.13
N ALA A 5 8.72 -24.68 39.97
CA ALA A 5 8.08 -23.36 39.95
C ALA A 5 7.23 -23.17 38.69
N LEU A 6 7.70 -23.61 37.51
CA LEU A 6 6.96 -23.53 36.25
C LEU A 6 5.69 -24.39 36.23
N ASN A 7 5.72 -25.57 36.85
CA ASN A 7 4.53 -26.42 37.01
C ASN A 7 3.47 -25.83 37.95
N TYR A 8 3.86 -24.96 38.89
CA TYR A 8 2.92 -24.28 39.80
C TYR A 8 2.22 -23.06 39.17
N VAL A 9 2.75 -22.54 38.05
CA VAL A 9 2.12 -21.50 37.19
C VAL A 9 1.54 -22.08 35.87
N GLY A 10 1.48 -23.40 35.74
CA GLY A 10 0.79 -24.08 34.62
C GLY A 10 1.50 -24.03 33.27
N LEU A 11 2.76 -23.62 33.20
CA LEU A 11 3.54 -23.60 31.96
C LEU A 11 4.40 -24.86 31.90
N GLY A 12 3.86 -25.91 31.29
CA GLY A 12 4.55 -27.15 30.99
C GLY A 12 5.71 -26.98 29.99
N PRO A 13 6.50 -28.04 29.73
CA PRO A 13 7.62 -27.97 28.81
C PRO A 13 7.14 -27.63 27.40
N ILE A 14 7.84 -26.71 26.74
CA ILE A 14 7.61 -26.33 25.34
C ILE A 14 8.16 -27.46 24.45
N GLU A 15 7.37 -28.51 24.26
CA GLU A 15 7.38 -29.30 23.02
C GLU A 15 6.65 -28.51 21.92
N PRO A 16 6.92 -28.75 20.62
CA PRO A 16 6.68 -27.79 19.54
C PRO A 16 5.19 -27.70 19.18
N TYR A 17 4.42 -27.05 20.04
CA TYR A 17 3.14 -26.46 19.68
C TYR A 17 3.42 -25.14 18.96
N ILE A 18 3.48 -25.17 17.64
CA ILE A 18 3.09 -23.99 16.86
C ILE A 18 1.73 -24.32 16.25
N GLN A 19 0.72 -24.36 17.12
CA GLN A 19 -0.63 -23.97 16.73
C GLN A 19 -0.55 -22.47 16.35
N PRO A 20 -1.18 -22.02 15.25
CA PRO A 20 -1.11 -20.63 14.85
C PRO A 20 -1.78 -19.77 15.93
N ARG A 21 -0.98 -19.02 16.68
CA ARG A 21 -1.46 -18.06 17.70
C ARG A 21 -1.03 -16.67 17.29
N LEU A 22 -1.98 -15.81 16.99
CA LEU A 22 -1.76 -14.37 16.81
C LEU A 22 -2.10 -13.68 18.14
N SER A 23 -1.13 -12.97 18.72
CA SER A 23 -1.34 -12.19 19.95
C SER A 23 -1.40 -10.71 19.57
N ILE A 24 -2.50 -10.03 19.93
CA ILE A 24 -2.72 -8.62 19.62
C ILE A 24 -3.02 -7.87 20.91
N GLY A 25 -2.09 -7.02 21.33
CA GLY A 25 -2.21 -6.20 22.53
C GLY A 25 -2.28 -4.72 22.20
N ALA A 26 -3.15 -4.00 22.89
CA ALA A 26 -3.17 -2.53 22.87
C ALA A 26 -2.28 -2.00 24.01
N GLY A 27 -1.15 -1.42 23.65
CA GLY A 27 -0.30 -0.60 24.54
C GLY A 27 0.59 -1.37 25.52
N VAL A 28 1.87 -1.01 25.53
CA VAL A 28 2.77 -1.21 26.68
C VAL A 28 2.80 0.12 27.41
N SER A 29 2.47 0.14 28.71
CA SER A 29 2.74 1.31 29.54
C SER A 29 4.25 1.53 29.65
N GLU A 30 4.75 2.71 29.28
CA GLU A 30 6.17 3.11 29.43
C GLU A 30 6.67 3.20 30.88
N GLN A 31 5.83 2.90 31.87
CA GLN A 31 6.27 2.90 33.26
C GLN A 31 7.00 1.59 33.57
N THR A 32 8.29 1.69 33.83
CA THR A 32 9.12 0.64 34.44
C THR A 32 8.56 0.34 35.84
N TYR A 33 7.61 -0.60 35.92
CA TYR A 33 7.19 -1.16 37.19
C TYR A 33 8.23 -2.19 37.60
N GLY A 34 9.08 -1.80 38.56
CA GLY A 34 9.94 -2.72 39.29
C GLY A 34 9.13 -3.89 39.86
N VAL A 35 9.83 -5.02 40.03
CA VAL A 35 9.41 -6.32 40.58
C VAL A 35 8.06 -6.26 41.34
N GLY A 36 6.97 -6.41 40.59
CA GLY A 36 5.60 -6.38 41.09
C GLY A 36 4.94 -7.74 40.91
N GLN A 37 4.04 -8.09 41.84
CA GLN A 37 3.10 -9.19 41.62
C GLN A 37 2.07 -8.72 40.58
N PHE A 38 1.64 -9.60 39.67
CA PHE A 38 0.64 -9.31 38.65
C PHE A 38 -0.54 -10.26 38.84
N LYS A 39 -1.76 -9.76 38.61
CA LYS A 39 -2.94 -10.62 38.49
C LYS A 39 -3.26 -10.80 37.01
N VAL A 40 -3.30 -12.06 36.59
CA VAL A 40 -3.71 -12.47 35.25
C VAL A 40 -5.17 -12.89 35.33
N GLN A 41 -6.04 -12.22 34.58
CA GLN A 41 -7.44 -12.60 34.43
C GLN A 41 -7.64 -13.07 32.99
N ILE A 42 -8.13 -14.30 32.83
CA ILE A 42 -8.52 -14.87 31.54
C ILE A 42 -10.05 -14.91 31.54
N ASP A 43 -10.64 -14.20 30.58
CA ASP A 43 -12.04 -14.38 30.27
C ASP A 43 -12.14 -15.40 29.12
N ALA A 44 -12.73 -16.56 29.42
CA ALA A 44 -12.85 -17.66 28.47
C ALA A 44 -14.00 -17.45 27.47
N GLU A 45 -14.98 -16.60 27.79
CA GLU A 45 -16.08 -16.25 26.89
C GLU A 45 -15.65 -15.16 25.89
N GLU A 46 -14.77 -14.25 26.33
CA GLU A 46 -14.26 -13.13 25.51
C GLU A 46 -12.82 -13.34 24.97
N LEU A 47 -12.22 -14.52 25.21
CA LEU A 47 -10.82 -14.86 24.89
C LEU A 47 -9.82 -13.73 25.18
N THR A 48 -10.00 -13.05 26.31
CA THR A 48 -9.23 -11.85 26.65
C THR A 48 -8.28 -12.12 27.81
N LEU A 49 -7.03 -11.71 27.65
CA LEU A 49 -6.02 -11.74 28.71
C LEU A 49 -5.80 -10.32 29.23
N VAL A 50 -6.09 -10.09 30.50
CA VAL A 50 -5.84 -8.81 31.17
C VAL A 50 -4.77 -9.00 32.23
N ILE A 51 -3.67 -8.27 32.10
CA ILE A 51 -2.66 -8.14 33.15
C ILE A 51 -2.94 -6.86 33.91
N LYS A 52 -3.12 -6.97 35.22
CA LYS A 52 -3.28 -5.83 36.13
C LYS A 52 -2.10 -5.74 37.09
N ASN A 53 -1.69 -4.53 37.43
CA ASN A 53 -0.71 -4.31 38.50
C ASN A 53 -1.35 -4.53 39.89
N ASN A 54 -0.51 -4.48 40.93
CA ASN A 54 -0.93 -4.64 42.33
C ASN A 54 -1.99 -3.63 42.84
N ARG A 55 -2.24 -2.55 42.10
CA ARG A 55 -3.28 -1.55 42.41
C ARG A 55 -4.58 -1.78 41.63
N GLY A 56 -4.69 -2.88 40.89
CA GLY A 56 -5.85 -3.21 40.07
C GLY A 56 -5.93 -2.48 38.72
N ARG A 57 -4.91 -1.67 38.37
CA ARG A 57 -4.84 -0.99 37.07
C ARG A 57 -4.43 -1.99 35.99
N THR A 58 -5.19 -2.05 34.90
CA THR A 58 -4.82 -2.81 33.69
C THR A 58 -3.54 -2.22 33.10
N ILE A 59 -2.51 -3.07 33.00
CA ILE A 59 -1.23 -2.75 32.37
C ILE A 59 -1.09 -3.35 30.97
N TRP A 60 -1.85 -4.41 30.68
CA TRP A 60 -1.93 -5.00 29.35
C TRP A 60 -3.28 -5.67 29.18
N LYS A 61 -3.87 -5.51 28.01
CA LYS A 61 -5.06 -6.24 27.59
C LYS A 61 -4.80 -6.76 26.18
N CYS A 62 -4.91 -8.06 25.97
CA CYS A 62 -4.86 -8.65 24.64
C CYS A 62 -6.08 -9.54 24.40
N ARG A 63 -6.42 -9.68 23.12
CA ARG A 63 -7.40 -10.65 22.64
C ARG A 63 -6.63 -11.83 22.03
N LEU A 64 -7.02 -13.04 22.42
CA LEU A 64 -6.52 -14.28 21.86
C LEU A 64 -7.47 -14.72 20.76
N LEU A 65 -6.91 -15.04 19.61
CA LEU A 65 -7.65 -15.54 18.45
C LEU A 65 -7.15 -16.94 18.15
N ASP A 66 -8.07 -17.82 17.77
CA ASP A 66 -7.80 -19.21 17.38
C ASP A 66 -8.48 -19.51 16.04
N GLY A 67 -7.99 -20.52 15.33
CA GLY A 67 -8.54 -20.91 14.04
C GLY A 67 -8.01 -22.26 13.56
N GLU A 68 -8.86 -23.01 12.87
CA GLU A 68 -8.54 -24.34 12.31
C GLU A 68 -7.42 -24.30 11.25
N SER A 69 -7.17 -23.13 10.67
CA SER A 69 -6.10 -22.85 9.71
C SER A 69 -5.57 -21.42 9.89
N MET A 70 -4.41 -21.11 9.29
CA MET A 70 -3.92 -19.73 9.28
C MET A 70 -4.88 -18.77 8.55
N LEU A 71 -5.59 -19.24 7.53
CA LEU A 71 -6.61 -18.44 6.83
C LEU A 71 -7.82 -18.15 7.72
N SER A 72 -8.33 -19.13 8.46
CA SER A 72 -9.43 -18.88 9.40
C SER A 72 -9.01 -17.97 10.55
N LEU A 73 -7.74 -18.04 10.99
CA LEU A 73 -7.21 -17.12 12.00
C LEU A 73 -7.21 -15.66 11.50
N ILE A 74 -6.86 -15.44 10.22
CA ILE A 74 -6.98 -14.12 9.59
C ILE A 74 -8.46 -13.71 9.48
N SER A 75 -9.36 -14.64 9.14
CA SER A 75 -10.80 -14.35 9.10
C SER A 75 -11.34 -13.89 10.44
N GLU A 76 -10.93 -14.55 11.53
CA GLU A 76 -11.30 -14.18 12.90
C GLU A 76 -10.71 -12.83 13.27
N TYR A 77 -9.42 -12.60 13.00
CA TYR A 77 -8.77 -11.31 13.27
C TYR A 77 -9.44 -10.15 12.55
N THR A 78 -9.80 -10.32 11.28
CA THR A 78 -10.44 -9.27 10.47
C THR A 78 -11.89 -8.98 10.87
N THR A 79 -12.52 -9.79 11.73
CA THR A 79 -13.78 -9.38 12.38
C THR A 79 -13.58 -8.21 13.35
N PHE A 80 -12.35 -8.04 13.85
CA PHE A 80 -11.98 -7.01 14.80
C PHE A 80 -11.25 -5.84 14.14
N SER A 81 -10.29 -6.10 13.25
CA SER A 81 -9.56 -5.05 12.52
C SER A 81 -10.34 -4.44 11.35
N GLY A 82 -11.43 -5.08 10.94
CA GLY A 82 -12.21 -4.71 9.76
C GLY A 82 -11.75 -5.44 8.50
N ARG A 83 -12.59 -5.38 7.46
CA ARG A 83 -12.33 -5.98 6.15
C ARG A 83 -12.41 -4.93 5.07
N MET A 84 -11.35 -4.86 4.26
CA MET A 84 -11.25 -3.90 3.16
C MET A 84 -12.43 -4.07 2.19
N LYS A 85 -13.00 -2.95 1.77
CA LYS A 85 -14.11 -2.94 0.79
C LYS A 85 -13.60 -3.35 -0.59
N PRO A 86 -14.45 -3.97 -1.44
CA PRO A 86 -14.09 -4.25 -2.82
C PRO A 86 -13.71 -2.98 -3.58
N LEU A 87 -12.93 -3.14 -4.64
CA LEU A 87 -12.54 -2.04 -5.51
C LEU A 87 -13.55 -1.88 -6.66
N PRO A 88 -13.85 -0.64 -7.10
CA PRO A 88 -14.54 -0.37 -8.36
C PRO A 88 -13.92 -1.13 -9.54
N GLN A 89 -14.75 -1.71 -10.40
CA GLN A 89 -14.28 -2.58 -11.48
C GLN A 89 -13.27 -1.90 -12.42
N TRP A 90 -13.43 -0.59 -12.66
CA TRP A 90 -12.62 0.17 -13.60
C TRP A 90 -11.12 0.17 -13.24
N ILE A 91 -10.74 0.13 -11.95
CA ILE A 91 -9.32 0.13 -11.53
C ILE A 91 -8.59 -1.17 -11.90
N LEU A 92 -9.34 -2.25 -12.12
CA LEU A 92 -8.80 -3.56 -12.50
C LEU A 92 -8.63 -3.71 -14.01
N GLN A 93 -9.19 -2.79 -14.81
CA GLN A 93 -9.24 -2.86 -16.27
C GLN A 93 -8.05 -2.20 -16.97
N GLY A 94 -7.08 -1.66 -16.24
CA GLY A 94 -5.89 -1.05 -16.84
C GLY A 94 -4.88 -0.50 -15.84
N ALA A 95 -3.84 0.12 -16.38
CA ALA A 95 -2.80 0.77 -15.61
C ALA A 95 -3.27 2.09 -15.00
N VAL A 96 -2.71 2.42 -13.84
CA VAL A 96 -2.77 3.75 -13.24
C VAL A 96 -1.42 4.43 -13.49
N ALA A 97 -1.38 5.33 -14.47
CA ALA A 97 -0.15 5.98 -14.88
C ALA A 97 0.04 7.30 -14.11
N ASN A 98 1.10 7.39 -13.29
CA ASN A 98 1.48 8.66 -12.69
C ASN A 98 2.20 9.55 -13.69
N ILE A 99 1.72 10.78 -13.85
CA ILE A 99 2.33 11.77 -14.73
C ILE A 99 2.28 13.11 -14.00
N GLN A 100 3.40 13.83 -13.98
CA GLN A 100 3.49 15.19 -13.44
C GLN A 100 4.08 16.13 -14.48
N GLY A 101 3.80 17.42 -14.38
CA GLY A 101 4.37 18.46 -15.22
C GLY A 101 3.36 19.20 -16.10
N GLY A 102 2.08 19.19 -15.73
CA GLY A 102 1.05 20.01 -16.36
C GLY A 102 0.25 19.33 -17.45
N GLU A 103 -0.84 19.98 -17.84
CA GLU A 103 -1.87 19.41 -18.71
C GLU A 103 -1.32 18.95 -20.07
N GLU A 104 -0.40 19.71 -20.67
CA GLU A 104 0.19 19.37 -21.97
C GLU A 104 1.01 18.07 -21.92
N LYS A 105 1.83 17.89 -20.87
CA LYS A 105 2.62 16.66 -20.72
C LYS A 105 1.70 15.46 -20.49
N VAL A 106 0.63 15.62 -19.70
CA VAL A 106 -0.37 14.57 -19.49
C VAL A 106 -0.98 14.15 -20.83
N ARG A 107 -1.49 15.11 -21.63
CA ARG A 107 -2.07 14.84 -22.95
C ARG A 107 -1.09 14.14 -23.90
N GLN A 108 0.14 14.60 -23.93
CA GLN A 108 1.19 14.01 -24.77
C GLN A 108 1.44 12.54 -24.41
N VAL A 109 1.65 12.24 -23.13
CA VAL A 109 1.93 10.86 -22.68
C VAL A 109 0.71 9.96 -22.88
N VAL A 110 -0.50 10.45 -22.60
CA VAL A 110 -1.76 9.69 -22.85
C VAL A 110 -1.89 9.34 -24.34
N LYS A 111 -1.59 10.28 -25.24
CA LYS A 111 -1.59 10.01 -26.69
C LYS A 111 -0.59 8.90 -27.06
N GLN A 112 0.61 8.90 -26.47
CA GLN A 112 1.60 7.84 -26.70
C GLN A 112 1.12 6.50 -26.13
N LEU A 113 0.57 6.48 -24.91
CA LEU A 113 0.00 5.26 -24.32
C LEU A 113 -1.07 4.62 -25.22
N ARG A 114 -1.92 5.44 -25.87
CA ARG A 114 -2.88 4.96 -26.88
C ARG A 114 -2.20 4.34 -28.10
N GLN A 115 -1.12 4.95 -28.61
CA GLN A 115 -0.36 4.42 -29.75
C GLN A 115 0.20 3.02 -29.46
N TYR A 116 0.67 2.78 -28.23
CA TYR A 116 1.17 1.49 -27.78
C TYR A 116 0.08 0.54 -27.27
N LYS A 117 -1.21 0.92 -27.39
CA LYS A 117 -2.37 0.09 -26.96
C LYS A 117 -2.28 -0.33 -25.50
N VAL A 118 -1.82 0.58 -24.64
CA VAL A 118 -1.78 0.35 -23.20
C VAL A 118 -3.21 0.44 -22.67
N PRO A 119 -3.72 -0.58 -21.95
CA PRO A 119 -4.98 -0.45 -21.24
C PRO A 119 -4.79 0.52 -20.06
N MET A 120 -5.58 1.59 -20.02
CA MET A 120 -5.49 2.63 -18.99
C MET A 120 -6.77 2.65 -18.16
N ALA A 121 -6.64 2.51 -16.85
CA ALA A 121 -7.73 2.70 -15.90
C ALA A 121 -7.80 4.15 -15.44
N ALA A 122 -6.64 4.75 -15.14
CA ALA A 122 -6.56 6.13 -14.68
C ALA A 122 -5.22 6.80 -15.00
N ILE A 123 -5.24 8.13 -15.02
CA ILE A 123 -4.06 8.97 -14.86
C ILE A 123 -4.04 9.52 -13.43
N TRP A 124 -2.94 9.31 -12.72
CA TRP A 124 -2.74 9.87 -11.39
C TRP A 124 -1.83 11.10 -11.46
N ILE A 125 -2.37 12.25 -11.07
CA ILE A 125 -1.72 13.56 -11.18
C ILE A 125 -1.50 14.10 -9.76
N GLN A 126 -0.34 13.82 -9.18
CA GLN A 126 -0.08 14.22 -7.79
C GLN A 126 0.21 15.73 -7.66
N ASP A 127 0.75 16.34 -8.70
CA ASP A 127 1.08 17.77 -8.74
C ASP A 127 -0.09 18.63 -9.22
N TRP A 128 -1.31 18.09 -9.21
CA TRP A 128 -2.53 18.82 -9.59
C TRP A 128 -2.71 20.12 -8.79
N CYS A 129 -2.22 20.14 -7.54
CA CYS A 129 -2.21 21.30 -6.65
C CYS A 129 -0.97 22.20 -6.80
N GLY A 130 -0.12 21.93 -7.78
CA GLY A 130 1.08 22.70 -8.11
C GLY A 130 2.34 22.15 -7.45
N LYS A 131 3.49 22.65 -7.91
CA LYS A 131 4.82 22.27 -7.38
C LYS A 131 5.42 23.38 -6.54
N HIS A 132 6.01 22.99 -5.42
CA HIS A 132 6.87 23.82 -4.62
C HIS A 132 8.32 23.37 -4.82
N VAL A 133 9.08 24.16 -5.59
CA VAL A 133 10.48 23.90 -5.89
C VAL A 133 11.34 24.79 -4.99
N GLN A 134 12.20 24.18 -4.18
CA GLN A 134 13.13 24.88 -3.30
C GLN A 134 14.57 24.46 -3.58
N GLU A 135 15.49 25.43 -3.61
CA GLU A 135 16.93 25.14 -3.59
C GLU A 135 17.37 24.86 -2.14
N LYS A 136 18.15 23.79 -1.94
CA LYS A 136 18.74 23.47 -0.63
C LYS A 136 19.98 24.32 -0.38
N ASP A 137 20.20 24.71 0.87
CA ASP A 137 21.36 25.52 1.31
C ASP A 137 22.73 24.94 0.93
N TYR A 138 22.82 23.62 0.75
CA TYR A 138 24.06 22.90 0.38
C TYR A 138 24.17 22.54 -1.11
N GLY A 139 23.31 23.12 -1.95
CA GLY A 139 23.17 22.76 -3.36
C GLY A 139 22.25 21.55 -3.56
N GLY A 140 21.34 21.66 -4.52
CA GLY A 140 20.34 20.63 -4.84
C GLY A 140 18.93 21.20 -4.88
N ILE A 141 18.06 20.63 -5.72
CA ILE A 141 16.67 21.06 -5.86
C ILE A 141 15.78 20.06 -5.10
N PHE A 142 14.96 20.54 -4.18
CA PHE A 142 13.90 19.78 -3.55
C PHE A 142 12.57 20.16 -4.19
N LYS A 143 11.90 19.18 -4.79
CA LYS A 143 10.59 19.36 -5.41
C LYS A 143 9.56 18.68 -4.52
N GLN A 144 8.65 19.46 -3.98
CA GLN A 144 7.44 19.00 -3.33
C GLN A 144 6.22 19.52 -4.09
N ILE A 145 5.04 19.09 -3.66
CA ILE A 145 3.77 19.65 -4.11
C ILE A 145 3.25 20.60 -3.03
N TRP A 146 2.39 21.54 -3.40
CA TRP A 146 1.75 22.41 -2.41
C TRP A 146 0.70 21.64 -1.62
N TYR A 147 0.77 21.68 -0.28
CA TYR A 147 -0.29 21.11 0.56
C TYR A 147 -1.42 22.12 0.75
N ASN A 148 -2.06 22.45 -0.38
CA ASN A 148 -3.26 23.27 -0.46
C ASN A 148 -4.14 22.66 -1.56
N TRP A 149 -5.20 21.97 -1.16
CA TRP A 149 -5.98 21.03 -1.97
C TRP A 149 -6.95 21.72 -2.93
N GLU A 150 -6.39 22.53 -3.83
CA GLU A 150 -7.07 23.12 -4.98
C GLU A 150 -6.20 22.95 -6.22
N SER A 151 -6.81 22.89 -7.41
CA SER A 151 -6.06 22.80 -8.68
C SER A 151 -5.18 24.02 -8.88
N ASP A 152 -4.02 23.83 -9.51
CA ASP A 152 -3.08 24.89 -9.82
C ASP A 152 -3.32 25.44 -11.24
N ASP A 153 -3.74 26.69 -11.35
CA ASP A 153 -4.11 27.30 -12.64
C ASP A 153 -2.90 27.60 -13.54
N GLU A 154 -1.67 27.57 -13.03
CA GLU A 154 -0.49 27.71 -13.90
C GLU A 154 -0.15 26.37 -14.55
N LEU A 155 -0.21 25.28 -13.78
CA LEU A 155 0.18 23.95 -14.24
C LEU A 155 -0.98 23.21 -14.96
N TYR A 156 -2.21 23.44 -14.51
CA TYR A 156 -3.45 22.83 -15.01
C TYR A 156 -4.55 23.90 -15.18
N PRO A 157 -4.37 24.89 -16.07
CA PRO A 157 -5.32 25.99 -16.29
C PRO A 157 -6.74 25.53 -16.67
N HIS A 158 -6.87 24.32 -17.23
CA HIS A 158 -8.16 23.74 -17.61
C HIS A 158 -8.42 22.41 -16.89
N TRP A 159 -8.13 22.35 -15.59
CA TRP A 159 -8.26 21.14 -14.77
C TRP A 159 -9.58 20.37 -15.00
N ASP A 160 -10.74 21.02 -14.82
CA ASP A 160 -12.05 20.37 -14.96
C ASP A 160 -12.26 19.80 -16.37
N ALA A 161 -11.83 20.53 -17.41
CA ALA A 161 -11.93 20.07 -18.79
C ALA A 161 -10.96 18.91 -19.10
N LEU A 162 -9.77 18.90 -18.49
CA LEU A 162 -8.84 17.77 -18.58
C LEU A 162 -9.43 16.51 -17.95
N VAL A 163 -10.08 16.65 -16.78
CA VAL A 163 -10.76 15.54 -16.10
C VAL A 163 -11.91 15.00 -16.95
N GLU A 164 -12.76 15.89 -17.47
CA GLU A 164 -13.89 15.54 -18.33
C GLU A 164 -13.43 14.81 -19.60
N GLU A 165 -12.44 15.35 -20.33
CA GLU A 165 -11.93 14.72 -21.56
C GLU A 165 -11.37 13.31 -21.31
N LEU A 166 -10.57 13.13 -20.24
CA LEU A 166 -10.05 11.81 -19.92
C LEU A 166 -11.18 10.84 -19.55
N GLN A 167 -12.20 11.32 -18.83
CA GLN A 167 -13.36 10.52 -18.46
C GLN A 167 -14.22 10.11 -19.66
N GLU A 168 -14.41 10.99 -20.65
CA GLU A 168 -15.08 10.68 -21.92
C GLU A 168 -14.36 9.54 -22.68
N ASP A 169 -13.04 9.48 -22.56
CA ASP A 169 -12.19 8.40 -23.09
C ASP A 169 -12.14 7.15 -22.18
N GLY A 170 -12.93 7.12 -21.11
CA GLY A 170 -13.01 6.02 -20.14
C GLY A 170 -11.88 5.99 -19.11
N ILE A 171 -11.00 6.98 -19.10
CA ILE A 171 -9.81 7.07 -18.23
C ILE A 171 -10.14 7.96 -17.03
N ARG A 172 -10.04 7.41 -15.82
CA ARG A 172 -10.29 8.19 -14.60
C ARG A 172 -9.11 9.12 -14.30
N VAL A 173 -9.37 10.18 -13.54
CA VAL A 173 -8.31 11.00 -12.94
C VAL A 173 -8.24 10.75 -11.45
N LEU A 174 -7.02 10.52 -10.95
CA LEU A 174 -6.71 10.45 -9.53
C LEU A 174 -5.88 11.66 -9.12
N ALA A 175 -6.18 12.24 -7.96
CA ALA A 175 -5.48 13.39 -7.39
C ALA A 175 -4.56 12.98 -6.22
N TYR A 176 -4.12 13.96 -5.43
CA TYR A 176 -3.37 13.75 -4.18
C TYR A 176 -3.92 14.65 -3.08
N THR A 177 -3.95 14.14 -1.85
CA THR A 177 -4.20 14.92 -0.62
C THR A 177 -3.41 14.33 0.55
N ASN A 178 -3.22 15.12 1.59
CA ASN A 178 -2.71 14.66 2.88
C ASN A 178 -3.27 15.51 4.02
N VAL A 179 -2.85 15.19 5.24
CA VAL A 179 -3.34 15.79 6.50
C VAL A 179 -2.73 17.16 6.85
N LEU A 180 -1.74 17.61 6.08
CA LEU A 180 -1.04 18.87 6.30
C LEU A 180 -1.66 19.97 5.45
N LEU A 181 -1.60 21.21 5.96
CA LEU A 181 -1.99 22.41 5.23
C LEU A 181 -0.83 23.40 5.27
N THR A 182 -0.24 23.68 4.12
CA THR A 182 0.86 24.64 4.01
C THR A 182 0.31 26.05 3.85
N ASP A 183 0.93 27.03 4.52
CA ASP A 183 0.61 28.42 4.29
C ASP A 183 1.03 28.86 2.88
N THR A 184 0.05 29.19 2.05
CA THR A 184 0.23 29.54 0.64
C THR A 184 0.49 31.01 0.38
N ARG A 185 0.89 31.81 1.39
CA ARG A 185 1.26 33.23 1.22
C ARG A 185 2.25 33.48 0.07
N SER A 186 3.18 32.56 -0.19
CA SER A 186 4.19 32.66 -1.26
C SER A 186 3.80 31.95 -2.55
N LYS A 187 2.69 31.21 -2.59
CA LYS A 187 2.22 30.51 -3.79
C LYS A 187 1.49 31.51 -4.71
N PRO A 188 1.83 31.59 -6.00
CA PRO A 188 1.08 32.41 -6.96
C PRO A 188 -0.33 31.84 -7.22
N ASN A 189 -1.26 32.70 -7.66
CA ASN A 189 -2.61 32.33 -8.12
C ASN A 189 -3.45 31.45 -7.16
N VAL A 190 -3.23 31.60 -5.85
CA VAL A 190 -4.03 30.93 -4.81
C VAL A 190 -5.44 31.51 -4.78
N ARG A 191 -6.46 30.66 -4.84
CA ARG A 191 -7.85 31.10 -4.63
C ARG A 191 -8.27 30.94 -3.18
N ARG A 192 -7.79 29.90 -2.50
CA ARG A 192 -8.07 29.64 -1.08
C ARG A 192 -6.79 29.26 -0.34
N ASN A 193 -6.50 29.98 0.75
CA ASN A 193 -5.44 29.60 1.68
C ASN A 193 -6.06 28.75 2.80
N LEU A 194 -6.08 27.43 2.59
CA LEU A 194 -6.73 26.48 3.51
C LEU A 194 -6.07 26.45 4.88
N PHE A 195 -4.76 26.65 4.95
CA PHE A 195 -4.04 26.77 6.22
C PHE A 195 -4.58 27.94 7.05
N LYS A 196 -4.72 29.12 6.45
CA LYS A 196 -5.22 30.32 7.14
C LYS A 196 -6.67 30.16 7.57
N GLU A 197 -7.52 29.58 6.72
CA GLU A 197 -8.90 29.25 7.08
C GLU A 197 -8.97 28.31 8.29
N ALA A 198 -8.18 27.22 8.27
CA ALA A 198 -8.13 26.26 9.35
C ALA A 198 -7.57 26.86 10.65
N GLN A 199 -6.53 27.70 10.55
CA GLN A 199 -5.94 28.40 11.69
C GLN A 199 -6.96 29.34 12.36
N GLN A 200 -7.68 30.15 11.57
CA GLN A 200 -8.66 31.12 12.08
C GLN A 200 -9.85 30.45 12.78
N ASN A 201 -10.24 29.26 12.33
CA ASN A 201 -11.36 28.50 12.91
C ASN A 201 -10.93 27.47 13.96
N GLY A 202 -9.62 27.37 14.27
CA GLY A 202 -9.11 26.43 15.27
C GLY A 202 -9.22 24.96 14.86
N TYR A 203 -9.11 24.68 13.56
CA TYR A 203 -9.18 23.34 12.97
C TYR A 203 -7.84 22.61 12.91
N LEU A 204 -6.76 23.28 13.30
CA LEU A 204 -5.41 22.71 13.36
C LEU A 204 -5.10 22.24 14.79
N VAL A 205 -4.26 21.20 14.90
CA VAL A 205 -3.66 20.77 16.17
C VAL A 205 -2.95 21.97 16.78
N LYS A 206 -3.06 22.15 18.10
CA LYS A 206 -2.47 23.31 18.80
C LYS A 206 -1.14 22.95 19.45
N ASP A 207 -0.25 23.93 19.59
CA ASP A 207 0.97 23.84 20.38
C ASP A 207 0.69 24.08 21.88
N ALA A 208 1.74 24.04 22.71
CA ALA A 208 1.65 24.28 24.15
C ALA A 208 1.20 25.71 24.54
N LEU A 209 1.24 26.67 23.60
CA LEU A 209 0.80 28.05 23.79
C LEU A 209 -0.65 28.25 23.30
N GLY A 210 -1.30 27.20 22.79
CA GLY A 210 -2.66 27.25 22.24
C GLY A 210 -2.74 27.83 20.84
N GLN A 211 -1.60 28.04 20.16
CA GLN A 211 -1.52 28.46 18.76
C GLN A 211 -1.52 27.24 17.85
N ALA A 212 -1.68 27.41 16.53
CA ALA A 212 -1.56 26.28 15.61
C ALA A 212 -0.14 25.69 15.68
N LEU A 213 -0.05 24.37 15.86
CA LEU A 213 1.22 23.65 15.82
C LEU A 213 1.74 23.66 14.40
N ILE A 214 2.88 24.31 14.21
CA ILE A 214 3.55 24.40 12.91
C ILE A 214 4.61 23.31 12.83
N THR A 215 4.45 22.41 11.87
CA THR A 215 5.49 21.50 11.46
C THR A 215 6.25 22.11 10.29
N CYS A 216 7.57 22.14 10.42
CA CYS A 216 8.45 22.32 9.28
C CYS A 216 8.82 20.92 8.77
N SER A 217 8.46 20.60 7.53
CA SER A 217 9.34 19.70 6.78
C SER A 217 10.69 20.40 6.60
N ASP A 218 11.77 19.65 6.33
CA ASP A 218 13.18 20.09 6.29
C ASP A 218 13.53 21.29 5.35
N THR A 219 12.52 22.00 4.84
CA THR A 219 12.58 23.11 3.89
C THR A 219 11.41 24.08 4.15
N SER A 220 11.69 25.28 4.68
CA SER A 220 10.96 26.58 4.80
C SER A 220 9.41 26.73 4.74
N SER A 221 8.62 25.68 4.53
CA SER A 221 7.16 25.71 4.42
C SER A 221 6.51 25.42 5.76
N GLU A 222 5.95 26.45 6.38
CA GLU A 222 5.12 26.35 7.58
C GLU A 222 3.84 25.59 7.25
N SER A 223 3.66 24.40 7.83
CA SER A 223 2.44 23.60 7.66
C SER A 223 1.79 23.29 8.98
N GLY A 224 0.47 23.41 9.04
CA GLY A 224 -0.34 22.95 10.17
C GLY A 224 -0.83 21.52 9.96
N ILE A 225 -1.12 20.82 11.06
CA ILE A 225 -1.73 19.48 11.03
C ILE A 225 -3.23 19.61 11.29
N LEU A 226 -4.05 19.02 10.43
CA LEU A 226 -5.50 18.97 10.62
C LEU A 226 -5.87 18.19 11.89
N ASP A 227 -6.66 18.78 12.79
CA ASP A 227 -7.12 18.12 14.00
C ASP A 227 -8.38 17.28 13.73
N LEU A 228 -8.18 15.99 13.45
CA LEU A 228 -9.26 15.03 13.20
C LEU A 228 -10.11 14.73 14.46
N THR A 229 -9.72 15.20 15.65
CA THR A 229 -10.56 15.11 16.86
C THR A 229 -11.58 16.24 16.95
N ASN A 230 -11.44 17.29 16.14
CA ASN A 230 -12.39 18.38 16.03
C ASN A 230 -13.47 18.02 14.98
N PRO A 231 -14.74 17.78 15.38
CA PRO A 231 -15.79 17.41 14.44
C PRO A 231 -16.10 18.52 13.42
N GLU A 232 -15.94 19.79 13.77
CA GLU A 232 -16.13 20.91 12.84
C GLU A 232 -14.99 20.97 11.80
N ALA A 233 -13.76 20.65 12.20
CA ALA A 233 -12.64 20.54 11.28
C ALA A 233 -12.86 19.42 10.25
N VAL A 234 -13.37 18.26 10.69
CA VAL A 234 -13.73 17.14 9.82
C VAL A 234 -14.81 17.54 8.82
N VAL A 235 -15.89 18.19 9.27
CA VAL A 235 -16.98 18.67 8.39
C VAL A 235 -16.46 19.70 7.39
N TRP A 236 -15.66 20.66 7.84
CA TRP A 236 -15.05 21.65 6.96
C TRP A 236 -14.14 21.00 5.91
N PHE A 237 -13.28 20.07 6.31
CA PHE A 237 -12.34 19.44 5.39
C PHE A 237 -13.06 18.53 4.38
N LYS A 238 -14.11 17.82 4.79
CA LYS A 238 -15.00 17.10 3.88
C LYS A 238 -15.62 18.04 2.83
N LYS A 239 -16.05 19.24 3.24
CA LYS A 239 -16.56 20.25 2.32
C LYS A 239 -15.48 20.77 1.36
N VAL A 240 -14.25 20.99 1.84
CA VAL A 240 -13.09 21.34 1.00
C VAL A 240 -12.88 20.29 -0.08
N LEU A 241 -12.77 19.01 0.29
CA LEU A 241 -12.59 17.90 -0.66
C LEU A 241 -13.78 17.79 -1.62
N THR A 242 -15.01 17.94 -1.14
CA THR A 242 -16.22 17.91 -1.98
C THR A 242 -16.15 18.99 -3.05
N ASP A 243 -15.89 20.23 -2.65
CA ASP A 243 -15.97 21.38 -3.53
C ASP A 243 -14.79 21.49 -4.49
N LEU A 244 -13.58 21.13 -4.05
CA LEU A 244 -12.34 21.37 -4.81
C LEU A 244 -11.76 20.11 -5.47
N VAL A 245 -12.23 18.92 -5.09
CA VAL A 245 -11.73 17.65 -5.64
C VAL A 245 -12.87 16.88 -6.28
N TRP A 246 -13.82 16.37 -5.50
CA TRP A 246 -14.83 15.42 -5.99
C TRP A 246 -15.78 16.02 -7.04
N LYS A 247 -16.20 17.28 -6.88
CA LYS A 247 -17.06 17.96 -7.88
C LYS A 247 -16.42 18.13 -9.26
N THR A 248 -15.10 18.05 -9.36
CA THR A 248 -14.38 18.18 -10.64
C THR A 248 -14.42 16.91 -11.49
N GLY A 249 -14.95 15.80 -10.95
CA GLY A 249 -15.00 14.49 -11.63
C GLY A 249 -13.83 13.56 -11.29
N VAL A 250 -12.93 13.97 -10.40
CA VAL A 250 -11.87 13.11 -9.87
C VAL A 250 -12.46 11.85 -9.24
N ALA A 251 -11.93 10.69 -9.60
CA ALA A 251 -12.43 9.37 -9.17
C ALA A 251 -11.67 8.80 -7.97
N GLY A 252 -10.76 9.56 -7.37
CA GLY A 252 -10.00 9.12 -6.21
C GLY A 252 -8.69 9.87 -6.01
N MET A 253 -7.91 9.47 -5.01
CA MET A 253 -6.66 10.14 -4.69
C MET A 253 -5.70 9.26 -3.88
N MET A 254 -4.40 9.58 -3.95
CA MET A 254 -3.49 9.22 -2.87
C MET A 254 -3.88 10.07 -1.65
N ALA A 255 -4.29 9.43 -0.56
CA ALA A 255 -4.60 10.05 0.72
C ALA A 255 -3.44 9.78 1.68
N ASP A 256 -2.39 10.59 1.56
CA ASP A 256 -1.07 10.35 2.14
C ASP A 256 -0.94 10.88 3.58
N CYS A 257 0.20 10.57 4.19
CA CYS A 257 0.60 10.92 5.54
C CYS A 257 -0.29 10.27 6.61
N GLY A 258 -0.29 10.83 7.82
CA GLY A 258 -0.99 10.27 9.00
C GLY A 258 -0.04 9.67 10.04
N GLN A 259 1.18 9.27 9.66
CA GLN A 259 2.16 8.69 10.57
C GLN A 259 2.99 9.73 11.36
N ASN A 260 3.06 10.97 10.90
CA ASN A 260 3.86 12.04 11.51
C ASN A 260 3.07 12.89 12.53
N PHE A 261 2.01 12.33 13.12
CA PHE A 261 1.24 13.03 14.15
C PHE A 261 2.12 13.30 15.39
N PRO A 262 2.02 14.44 16.09
CA PRO A 262 2.81 14.67 17.29
C PRO A 262 2.50 13.61 18.36
N TYR A 263 3.55 13.08 19.00
CA TYR A 263 3.40 12.05 20.04
C TYR A 263 3.33 12.65 21.46
N ASP A 264 4.09 13.71 21.73
CA ASP A 264 4.24 14.26 23.09
C ASP A 264 3.16 15.30 23.41
N THR A 265 2.26 14.99 24.33
CA THR A 265 1.16 15.89 24.76
C THR A 265 1.68 17.17 25.40
N ARG A 266 2.93 17.23 25.87
CA ARG A 266 3.50 18.48 26.40
C ARG A 266 3.72 19.53 25.30
N ASN A 267 3.82 19.08 24.04
CA ASN A 267 4.11 19.95 22.91
C ASN A 267 2.87 20.22 22.05
N CYS A 268 1.76 19.52 22.28
CA CYS A 268 0.54 19.70 21.50
C CYS A 268 -0.74 19.46 22.29
N THR A 269 -1.84 20.06 21.84
CA THR A 269 -3.17 19.88 22.42
C THR A 269 -4.18 19.60 21.31
N LEU A 270 -5.03 18.60 21.55
CA LEU A 270 -6.10 18.17 20.65
C LEU A 270 -7.43 18.78 21.09
N TYR A 271 -8.35 18.98 20.15
CA TYR A 271 -9.70 19.45 20.44
C TYR A 271 -10.45 18.53 21.40
N SER A 272 -10.32 17.20 21.27
CA SER A 272 -10.96 16.24 22.18
C SER A 272 -10.39 16.26 23.60
N GLY A 273 -9.20 16.85 23.81
CA GLY A 273 -8.46 16.77 25.07
C GLY A 273 -7.81 15.40 25.32
N GLU A 274 -7.85 14.48 24.35
CA GLU A 274 -7.12 13.22 24.42
C GLU A 274 -5.60 13.45 24.41
N LEU A 275 -4.87 12.50 24.99
CA LEU A 275 -3.41 12.52 24.99
C LEU A 275 -2.88 12.16 23.60
N ALA A 276 -1.97 12.96 23.08
CA ALA A 276 -1.30 12.75 21.80
C ALA A 276 -0.61 11.37 21.72
N GLU A 277 -0.05 10.88 22.82
CA GLU A 277 0.61 9.55 22.89
C GLU A 277 -0.38 8.42 22.59
N THR A 278 -1.64 8.59 23.00
CA THR A 278 -2.71 7.62 22.75
C THR A 278 -3.33 7.77 21.36
N TYR A 279 -3.36 8.98 20.83
CA TYR A 279 -4.01 9.29 19.56
C TYR A 279 -3.10 9.16 18.34
N HIS A 280 -1.78 9.26 18.52
CA HIS A 280 -0.77 9.22 17.46
C HIS A 280 -0.98 8.08 16.46
N ASN A 281 -1.12 6.84 16.95
CA ASN A 281 -1.35 5.69 16.08
C ASN A 281 -2.78 5.66 15.51
N GLN A 282 -3.77 6.12 16.27
CA GLN A 282 -5.17 6.15 15.84
C GLN A 282 -5.41 7.14 14.69
N TYR A 283 -4.60 8.19 14.60
CA TYR A 283 -4.74 9.25 13.62
C TYR A 283 -4.83 8.74 12.17
N SER A 284 -4.01 7.75 11.81
CA SER A 284 -4.01 7.15 10.47
C SER A 284 -5.32 6.42 10.14
N ALA A 285 -5.93 5.74 11.13
CA ALA A 285 -7.23 5.11 10.95
C ALA A 285 -8.36 6.15 10.84
N ASN A 286 -8.30 7.22 11.62
CA ASN A 286 -9.28 8.31 11.55
C ASN A 286 -9.17 9.11 10.24
N TRP A 287 -7.97 9.20 9.68
CA TRP A 287 -7.75 9.77 8.35
C TRP A 287 -8.44 8.96 7.25
N ALA A 288 -8.25 7.63 7.26
CA ALA A 288 -8.99 6.75 6.35
C ALA A 288 -10.51 6.82 6.58
N LYS A 289 -10.95 6.89 7.84
CA LYS A 289 -12.37 7.03 8.20
C LYS A 289 -13.00 8.30 7.61
N LEU A 290 -12.32 9.45 7.70
CA LEU A 290 -12.82 10.72 7.14
C LEU A 290 -13.20 10.57 5.67
N HIS A 291 -12.32 9.96 4.88
CA HIS A 291 -12.54 9.71 3.47
C HIS A 291 -13.61 8.66 3.21
N CYS A 292 -13.62 7.57 3.98
CA CYS A 292 -14.64 6.52 3.87
C CYS A 292 -16.05 7.08 4.09
N ASP A 293 -16.23 7.88 5.14
CA ASP A 293 -17.50 8.54 5.44
C ASP A 293 -17.89 9.52 4.32
N LEU A 294 -16.93 10.29 3.80
CA LEU A 294 -17.19 11.24 2.71
C LEU A 294 -17.63 10.54 1.42
N ILE A 295 -16.95 9.45 1.05
CA ILE A 295 -17.31 8.66 -0.14
C ILE A 295 -18.75 8.13 0.00
N HIS A 296 -19.14 7.68 1.20
CA HIS A 296 -20.49 7.26 1.49
C HIS A 296 -21.52 8.41 1.40
N GLU A 297 -21.21 9.57 1.98
CA GLU A 297 -22.05 10.78 1.90
C GLU A 297 -22.28 11.24 0.45
N LEU A 298 -21.30 11.04 -0.43
CA LEU A 298 -21.39 11.37 -1.85
C LEU A 298 -22.02 10.27 -2.71
N GLY A 299 -22.27 9.06 -2.16
CA GLY A 299 -22.77 7.92 -2.92
C GLY A 299 -21.78 7.38 -3.97
N MET A 300 -20.48 7.50 -3.69
CA MET A 300 -19.40 7.18 -4.64
C MET A 300 -18.71 5.83 -4.35
N GLU A 301 -19.30 4.95 -3.55
CA GLU A 301 -18.68 3.69 -3.11
C GLU A 301 -18.28 2.76 -4.27
N ASN A 302 -18.99 2.86 -5.40
CA ASN A 302 -18.73 2.05 -6.60
C ASN A 302 -17.83 2.76 -7.63
N GLU A 303 -17.37 3.99 -7.37
CA GLU A 303 -16.52 4.76 -8.29
C GLU A 303 -15.21 5.21 -7.63
N ALA A 304 -15.24 5.63 -6.37
CA ALA A 304 -14.12 6.24 -5.68
C ALA A 304 -13.01 5.23 -5.28
N VAL A 305 -11.76 5.56 -5.61
CA VAL A 305 -10.57 4.80 -5.18
C VAL A 305 -9.57 5.70 -4.47
N ASN A 306 -9.54 5.62 -3.14
CA ASN A 306 -8.50 6.25 -2.34
C ASN A 306 -7.49 5.21 -1.86
N PHE A 307 -6.22 5.60 -1.80
CA PHE A 307 -5.15 4.72 -1.32
C PHE A 307 -4.21 5.38 -0.33
N TYR A 308 -3.76 4.58 0.64
CA TYR A 308 -3.07 5.03 1.84
C TYR A 308 -1.78 4.21 2.04
N ARG A 309 -0.76 4.79 2.68
CA ARG A 309 0.36 4.01 3.25
C ARG A 309 0.26 3.81 4.75
N SER A 310 -0.31 4.79 5.44
CA SER A 310 -0.37 4.80 6.89
C SER A 310 -1.61 4.04 7.32
N GLY A 311 -1.51 3.36 8.45
CA GLY A 311 -2.61 2.58 8.95
C GLY A 311 -2.36 2.10 10.37
N TYR A 312 -3.45 1.82 11.04
CA TYR A 312 -3.47 1.18 12.34
C TYR A 312 -4.55 0.11 12.37
N ILE A 313 -4.90 -0.37 13.56
CA ILE A 313 -5.63 -1.61 13.77
C ILE A 313 -7.00 -1.67 13.08
N THR A 314 -7.71 -0.54 12.95
CA THR A 314 -9.03 -0.46 12.29
C THR A 314 -9.00 0.17 10.91
N THR A 315 -7.83 0.52 10.38
CA THR A 315 -7.72 1.07 9.02
C THR A 315 -8.31 0.14 7.95
N PRO A 316 -8.17 -1.21 8.03
CA PRO A 316 -8.81 -2.10 7.06
C PRO A 316 -10.34 -1.94 6.91
N ASP A 317 -11.04 -1.42 7.93
CA ASP A 317 -12.50 -1.17 7.84
C ASP A 317 -12.84 0.06 6.98
N TYR A 318 -11.90 0.99 6.87
CA TYR A 318 -12.11 2.29 6.22
C TYR A 318 -11.38 2.42 4.88
N ALA A 319 -10.23 1.77 4.71
CA ALA A 319 -9.42 1.84 3.49
C ALA A 319 -9.75 0.68 2.54
N SER A 320 -10.01 0.98 1.26
CA SER A 320 -10.20 -0.03 0.21
C SER A 320 -8.91 -0.40 -0.53
N LEU A 321 -7.85 0.41 -0.42
CA LEU A 321 -6.57 0.14 -1.05
C LEU A 321 -5.39 0.65 -0.21
N ILE A 322 -4.38 -0.19 -0.02
CA ILE A 322 -3.12 0.19 0.64
C ILE A 322 -1.97 0.13 -0.36
N TRP A 323 -1.07 1.11 -0.30
CA TRP A 323 0.24 1.03 -0.93
C TRP A 323 1.33 0.92 0.13
N VAL A 324 2.36 0.12 -0.12
CA VAL A 324 3.38 -0.23 0.88
C VAL A 324 4.45 0.84 1.12
N GLY A 325 4.17 2.10 0.77
CA GLY A 325 5.04 3.22 1.10
C GLY A 325 6.21 3.44 0.14
N GLU A 326 7.13 4.28 0.59
CA GLU A 326 8.21 4.86 -0.20
C GLU A 326 9.46 3.97 -0.22
N GLN A 327 9.50 2.97 -1.11
CA GLN A 327 10.74 2.20 -1.30
C GLN A 327 11.82 3.06 -1.99
N THR A 328 13.07 2.87 -1.63
CA THR A 328 14.20 3.30 -2.48
C THR A 328 14.14 2.65 -3.86
N THR A 329 14.64 3.38 -4.86
CA THR A 329 14.76 2.89 -6.24
C THR A 329 15.91 1.89 -6.39
N THR A 330 15.90 0.82 -5.59
CA THR A 330 16.96 -0.20 -5.51
C THR A 330 16.43 -1.64 -5.45
N TRP A 331 17.35 -2.60 -5.56
CA TRP A 331 17.09 -4.04 -5.41
C TRP A 331 17.19 -4.54 -3.96
N ASN A 332 17.37 -3.63 -2.98
CA ASN A 332 17.70 -4.00 -1.61
C ASN A 332 16.50 -4.67 -0.88
N HIS A 333 16.83 -5.56 0.06
CA HIS A 333 15.90 -6.22 0.98
C HIS A 333 15.39 -5.31 2.11
N VAL A 334 16.15 -4.29 2.51
CA VAL A 334 15.74 -3.36 3.57
C VAL A 334 14.65 -2.41 3.07
N ASP A 335 14.86 -1.82 1.90
CA ASP A 335 14.01 -0.73 1.42
C ASP A 335 13.89 -0.66 -0.12
N GLY A 336 14.03 -1.77 -0.83
CA GLY A 336 13.89 -1.84 -2.29
C GLY A 336 12.73 -2.74 -2.73
N ILE A 337 12.77 -3.26 -3.96
CA ILE A 337 11.71 -4.14 -4.49
C ILE A 337 11.36 -5.34 -3.58
N LYS A 338 12.33 -5.85 -2.83
CA LYS A 338 12.18 -6.96 -1.89
C LYS A 338 11.40 -6.57 -0.63
N SER A 339 11.59 -5.35 -0.13
CA SER A 339 10.83 -4.86 1.03
C SER A 339 9.38 -4.61 0.65
N ALA A 340 9.09 -4.16 -0.59
CA ALA A 340 7.73 -4.03 -1.09
C ALA A 340 6.96 -5.37 -1.04
N ILE A 341 7.57 -6.47 -1.51
CA ILE A 341 6.97 -7.80 -1.44
C ILE A 341 6.76 -8.21 0.02
N THR A 342 7.78 -8.00 0.87
CA THR A 342 7.70 -8.34 2.29
C THR A 342 6.58 -7.57 2.99
N GLY A 343 6.42 -6.27 2.70
CA GLY A 343 5.37 -5.41 3.23
C GLY A 343 3.97 -5.82 2.78
N MET A 344 3.79 -6.23 1.52
CA MET A 344 2.50 -6.75 1.05
C MET A 344 2.13 -8.07 1.73
N LEU A 345 3.11 -8.96 1.95
CA LEU A 345 2.89 -10.25 2.62
C LEU A 345 2.63 -10.09 4.12
N SER A 346 3.39 -9.26 4.81
CA SER A 346 3.20 -8.99 6.25
C SER A 346 1.92 -8.19 6.49
N GLY A 347 1.62 -7.21 5.63
CA GLY A 347 0.37 -6.46 5.64
C GLY A 347 -0.85 -7.37 5.53
N GLY A 348 -0.77 -8.45 4.75
CA GLY A 348 -1.83 -9.43 4.64
C GLY A 348 -2.18 -10.15 5.94
N PHE A 349 -1.18 -10.44 6.80
CA PHE A 349 -1.44 -10.96 8.15
C PHE A 349 -2.07 -9.90 9.07
N SER A 350 -1.75 -8.62 8.82
CA SER A 350 -2.27 -7.47 9.57
C SER A 350 -3.63 -6.96 9.07
N GLY A 351 -4.28 -7.68 8.14
CA GLY A 351 -5.63 -7.36 7.64
C GLY A 351 -5.64 -6.38 6.47
N PHE A 352 -4.47 -5.89 6.04
CA PHE A 352 -4.32 -5.13 4.80
C PHE A 352 -4.31 -6.08 3.61
N SER A 353 -5.50 -6.54 3.24
CA SER A 353 -5.73 -7.62 2.29
C SER A 353 -5.61 -7.21 0.82
N VAL A 354 -5.74 -5.91 0.52
CA VAL A 354 -5.70 -5.34 -0.83
C VAL A 354 -4.54 -4.34 -0.91
N THR A 355 -3.37 -4.81 -1.37
CA THR A 355 -2.12 -4.04 -1.34
C THR A 355 -1.42 -3.95 -2.71
N HIS A 356 -0.68 -2.87 -2.91
CA HIS A 356 0.21 -2.66 -4.06
C HIS A 356 1.46 -1.85 -3.67
N SER A 357 2.35 -1.57 -4.61
CA SER A 357 3.57 -0.75 -4.43
C SER A 357 3.74 0.23 -5.59
N ASP A 358 4.56 1.26 -5.43
CA ASP A 358 5.01 2.08 -6.55
C ASP A 358 5.85 1.23 -7.53
N ILE A 359 5.41 1.09 -8.78
CA ILE A 359 6.22 0.42 -9.81
C ILE A 359 7.53 1.20 -9.98
N GLY A 360 8.64 0.56 -9.61
CA GLY A 360 9.99 1.12 -9.68
C GLY A 360 10.49 1.79 -8.39
N GLY A 361 9.71 1.81 -7.31
CA GLY A 361 10.03 2.51 -6.07
C GLY A 361 9.82 4.03 -6.18
N TYR A 362 10.17 4.78 -5.15
CA TYR A 362 9.92 6.22 -5.05
C TYR A 362 11.19 7.02 -4.68
N THR A 363 11.83 6.63 -3.57
CA THR A 363 12.89 7.42 -2.94
C THR A 363 14.18 7.35 -3.74
N THR A 364 14.55 8.47 -4.36
CA THR A 364 15.83 8.64 -5.06
C THR A 364 16.83 9.27 -4.11
N ILE A 365 17.97 8.61 -3.93
CA ILE A 365 19.11 9.20 -3.24
C ILE A 365 20.06 9.75 -4.29
N ASP A 366 19.97 11.06 -4.53
CA ASP A 366 20.86 11.76 -5.44
C ASP A 366 22.03 12.37 -4.65
N SER A 367 23.15 11.67 -4.65
CA SER A 367 24.35 12.05 -3.89
C SER A 367 25.52 12.29 -4.82
N VAL A 368 26.32 13.33 -4.53
CA VAL A 368 27.60 13.56 -5.21
C VAL A 368 28.69 12.57 -4.80
N ILE A 369 28.45 11.77 -3.75
CA ILE A 369 29.39 10.75 -3.27
C ILE A 369 29.19 9.46 -4.08
N PRO A 370 30.23 8.97 -4.80
CA PRO A 370 30.14 7.73 -5.56
C PRO A 370 29.70 6.54 -4.69
N GLY A 371 28.82 5.70 -5.23
CA GLY A 371 28.33 4.48 -4.56
C GLY A 371 27.18 4.68 -3.56
N ILE A 372 26.78 5.93 -3.29
CA ILE A 372 25.59 6.26 -2.49
C ILE A 372 24.38 6.59 -3.37
N GLN A 373 24.61 6.86 -4.66
CA GLN A 373 23.57 7.14 -5.62
C GLN A 373 22.61 5.95 -5.77
N MET A 374 21.32 6.25 -5.64
CA MET A 374 20.24 5.29 -5.84
C MET A 374 19.27 5.88 -6.84
N HIS A 375 19.48 5.52 -8.11
CA HIS A 375 18.61 5.88 -9.23
C HIS A 375 17.94 4.63 -9.78
N ARG A 376 16.68 4.77 -10.19
CA ARG A 376 15.91 3.70 -10.80
C ARG A 376 16.49 3.36 -12.17
N SER A 377 17.03 2.15 -12.29
CA SER A 377 17.42 1.61 -13.59
C SER A 377 16.20 1.17 -14.39
N LYS A 378 16.36 1.11 -15.72
CA LYS A 378 15.35 0.55 -16.63
C LYS A 378 14.97 -0.88 -16.27
N GLU A 379 15.96 -1.73 -16.01
CA GLU A 379 15.74 -3.12 -15.60
C GLU A 379 14.93 -3.21 -14.30
N LEU A 380 15.26 -2.39 -13.30
CA LEU A 380 14.51 -2.36 -12.04
C LEU A 380 13.05 -1.97 -12.27
N LEU A 381 12.81 -0.92 -13.07
CA LEU A 381 11.46 -0.49 -13.43
C LEU A 381 10.67 -1.62 -14.12
N GLN A 382 11.27 -2.26 -15.13
CA GLN A 382 10.65 -3.33 -15.91
C GLN A 382 10.36 -4.58 -15.06
N ARG A 383 11.27 -4.99 -14.15
CA ARG A 383 11.02 -6.10 -13.20
C ARG A 383 9.97 -5.76 -12.16
N TRP A 384 9.87 -4.49 -11.76
CA TRP A 384 8.80 -4.07 -10.85
C TRP A 384 7.43 -4.04 -11.54
N MET A 385 7.37 -3.71 -12.84
CA MET A 385 6.15 -3.88 -13.63
C MET A 385 5.72 -5.35 -13.67
N GLU A 386 6.66 -6.27 -13.89
CA GLU A 386 6.38 -7.72 -13.85
C GLU A 386 5.83 -8.17 -12.49
N LEU A 387 6.36 -7.65 -11.38
CA LEU A 387 5.82 -7.90 -10.04
C LEU A 387 4.39 -7.34 -9.90
N ALA A 388 4.16 -6.11 -10.35
CA ALA A 388 2.88 -5.41 -10.19
C ALA A 388 1.72 -6.04 -10.98
N VAL A 389 2.00 -6.89 -11.97
CA VAL A 389 0.97 -7.73 -12.61
C VAL A 389 0.20 -8.56 -11.57
N PHE A 390 0.89 -9.01 -10.51
CA PHE A 390 0.37 -9.93 -9.50
C PHE A 390 -0.03 -9.25 -8.19
N THR A 391 -0.21 -7.92 -8.18
CA THR A 391 -0.68 -7.14 -7.02
C THR A 391 -2.10 -6.63 -7.24
N ALA A 392 -2.66 -5.88 -6.27
CA ALA A 392 -4.03 -5.37 -6.36
C ALA A 392 -4.22 -4.31 -7.45
N VAL A 393 -3.25 -3.40 -7.63
CA VAL A 393 -3.31 -2.30 -8.60
C VAL A 393 -1.97 -2.10 -9.28
N PHE A 394 -2.00 -1.96 -10.61
CA PHE A 394 -0.82 -1.68 -11.44
C PHE A 394 -0.61 -0.17 -11.55
N ARG A 395 0.13 0.41 -10.62
CA ARG A 395 0.35 1.87 -10.53
C ARG A 395 1.82 2.27 -10.62
N THR A 396 2.13 3.21 -11.49
CA THR A 396 3.46 3.82 -11.59
C THR A 396 3.62 5.03 -10.67
N HIS A 397 4.86 5.45 -10.47
CA HIS A 397 5.19 6.73 -9.85
C HIS A 397 6.47 7.29 -10.48
N GLU A 398 6.47 8.57 -10.84
CA GLU A 398 7.69 9.21 -11.36
C GLU A 398 8.85 9.25 -10.33
N GLY A 399 8.55 9.18 -9.02
CA GLY A 399 9.52 9.23 -7.93
C GLY A 399 9.81 10.64 -7.42
N SER A 400 10.69 10.74 -6.42
CA SER A 400 11.02 12.03 -5.77
C SER A 400 11.91 12.94 -6.63
N VAL A 401 12.65 12.38 -7.59
CA VAL A 401 13.51 13.12 -8.54
C VAL A 401 13.32 12.55 -9.96
N PRO A 402 12.20 12.83 -10.64
CA PRO A 402 11.83 12.18 -11.90
C PRO A 402 12.90 12.19 -12.98
N GLU A 403 13.63 13.30 -13.11
CA GLU A 403 14.67 13.53 -14.11
C GLU A 403 15.88 12.57 -14.03
N ASN A 404 16.14 11.98 -12.86
CA ASN A 404 17.28 11.09 -12.62
C ASN A 404 16.88 9.60 -12.63
N ASN A 405 15.63 9.28 -12.96
CA ASN A 405 15.08 7.94 -12.88
C ASN A 405 14.48 7.51 -14.21
N ALA A 406 14.63 6.22 -14.55
CA ALA A 406 13.92 5.66 -15.68
C ALA A 406 12.39 5.77 -15.49
N GLN A 407 11.69 6.17 -16.54
CA GLN A 407 10.24 6.27 -16.60
C GLN A 407 9.66 5.35 -17.67
N PHE A 408 8.40 4.96 -17.48
CA PHE A 408 7.70 4.05 -18.39
C PHE A 408 7.46 4.65 -19.78
N TYR A 409 7.61 5.96 -19.93
CA TYR A 409 7.41 6.72 -21.16
C TYR A 409 8.72 7.28 -21.78
N ASP A 410 9.91 6.84 -21.32
CA ASP A 410 11.19 7.40 -21.80
C ASP A 410 11.46 7.14 -23.29
N ASN A 411 11.09 5.96 -23.79
CA ASN A 411 11.39 5.51 -25.15
C ASN A 411 10.47 4.35 -25.57
N GLU A 412 10.57 3.93 -26.83
CA GLU A 412 9.77 2.85 -27.43
C GLU A 412 9.85 1.53 -26.64
N GLU A 413 11.04 1.14 -26.16
CA GLU A 413 11.18 -0.09 -25.39
C GLU A 413 10.48 0.02 -24.02
N SER A 414 10.55 1.18 -23.35
CA SER A 414 9.83 1.44 -22.10
C SER A 414 8.31 1.35 -22.31
N PHE A 415 7.78 1.98 -23.36
CA PHE A 415 6.36 1.91 -23.69
C PHE A 415 5.91 0.49 -24.06
N THR A 416 6.73 -0.24 -24.82
CA THR A 416 6.44 -1.61 -25.24
C THR A 416 6.37 -2.56 -24.04
N HIS A 417 7.34 -2.48 -23.12
CA HIS A 417 7.32 -3.30 -21.90
C HIS A 417 6.17 -2.92 -20.97
N PHE A 418 5.86 -1.62 -20.86
CA PHE A 418 4.70 -1.15 -20.09
C PHE A 418 3.38 -1.66 -20.68
N ALA A 419 3.20 -1.59 -22.00
CA ALA A 419 2.03 -2.14 -22.68
C ALA A 419 1.90 -3.65 -22.46
N HIS A 420 3.00 -4.40 -22.60
CA HIS A 420 3.02 -5.85 -22.37
C HIS A 420 2.60 -6.21 -20.93
N THR A 421 3.18 -5.55 -19.94
CA THR A 421 2.88 -5.85 -18.53
C THR A 421 1.49 -5.35 -18.11
N ALA A 422 1.03 -4.20 -18.61
CA ALA A 422 -0.33 -3.71 -18.37
C ALA A 422 -1.40 -4.63 -18.98
N ASN A 423 -1.19 -5.14 -20.20
CA ASN A 423 -2.09 -6.12 -20.81
C ASN A 423 -2.08 -7.46 -20.04
N MET A 424 -0.91 -7.90 -19.55
CA MET A 424 -0.83 -9.05 -18.66
C MET A 424 -1.61 -8.82 -17.35
N TYR A 425 -1.51 -7.64 -16.75
CA TYR A 425 -2.30 -7.25 -15.57
C TYR A 425 -3.80 -7.35 -15.83
N VAL A 426 -4.29 -6.85 -16.97
CA VAL A 426 -5.71 -6.92 -17.36
C VAL A 426 -6.16 -8.37 -17.60
N SER A 427 -5.32 -9.21 -18.20
CA SER A 427 -5.65 -10.63 -18.44
C SER A 427 -5.92 -11.44 -17.16
N LEU A 428 -5.44 -10.95 -16.01
CA LEU A 428 -5.61 -11.54 -14.69
C LEU A 428 -6.78 -10.90 -13.89
N ALA A 429 -7.46 -9.89 -14.45
CA ALA A 429 -8.51 -9.13 -13.75
C ALA A 429 -9.65 -10.00 -13.17
N PRO A 430 -10.20 -11.02 -13.86
CA PRO A 430 -11.27 -11.84 -13.30
C PRO A 430 -10.85 -12.59 -12.04
N TYR A 431 -9.65 -13.19 -12.03
CA TYR A 431 -9.13 -13.85 -10.84
C TYR A 431 -8.79 -12.85 -9.74
N ARG A 432 -8.24 -11.68 -10.09
CA ARG A 432 -7.93 -10.60 -9.14
C ARG A 432 -9.19 -10.08 -8.44
N GLU A 433 -10.24 -9.83 -9.19
CA GLU A 433 -11.55 -9.40 -8.69
C GLU A 433 -12.14 -10.43 -7.72
N HIS A 434 -12.07 -11.71 -8.07
CA HIS A 434 -12.46 -12.80 -7.18
C HIS A 434 -11.69 -12.76 -5.84
N LEU A 435 -10.37 -12.54 -5.88
CA LEU A 435 -9.56 -12.45 -4.66
C LEU A 435 -9.83 -11.18 -3.84
N ILE A 436 -10.14 -10.05 -4.48
CA ILE A 436 -10.54 -8.81 -3.81
C ILE A 436 -11.89 -9.02 -3.09
N ASN A 437 -12.84 -9.71 -3.72
CA ASN A 437 -14.11 -10.07 -3.08
C ASN A 437 -13.88 -11.04 -1.92
N GLU A 438 -12.97 -12.02 -2.07
CA GLU A 438 -12.59 -12.91 -0.97
C GLU A 438 -11.92 -12.17 0.19
N ALA A 439 -11.11 -11.15 -0.09
CA ALA A 439 -10.55 -10.26 0.91
C ALA A 439 -11.65 -9.50 1.69
N HIS A 440 -12.70 -9.05 1.02
CA HIS A 440 -13.84 -8.40 1.66
C HIS A 440 -14.68 -9.38 2.49
N GLU A 441 -14.99 -10.56 1.94
CA GLU A 441 -15.87 -11.53 2.58
C GLU A 441 -15.20 -12.29 3.73
N LYS A 442 -13.90 -12.61 3.59
CA LYS A 442 -13.19 -13.50 4.51
C LYS A 442 -11.98 -12.86 5.18
N GLY A 443 -11.56 -11.67 4.75
CA GLY A 443 -10.33 -11.02 5.22
C GLY A 443 -9.05 -11.61 4.64
N TRP A 444 -9.14 -12.60 3.74
CA TRP A 444 -7.96 -13.28 3.22
C TRP A 444 -7.18 -12.38 2.27
N PRO A 445 -5.87 -12.18 2.48
CA PRO A 445 -5.12 -11.27 1.65
C PRO A 445 -5.01 -11.79 0.22
N LEU A 446 -4.97 -10.87 -0.75
CA LEU A 446 -4.80 -11.19 -2.16
C LEU A 446 -3.43 -11.84 -2.40
N MET A 447 -2.36 -11.16 -1.98
CA MET A 447 -1.00 -11.71 -1.91
C MET A 447 -0.83 -12.49 -0.61
N ARG A 448 -0.48 -13.76 -0.72
CA ARG A 448 -0.46 -14.73 0.37
C ARG A 448 0.93 -15.29 0.59
N HIS A 449 1.38 -15.20 1.83
CA HIS A 449 2.57 -15.94 2.23
C HIS A 449 2.29 -17.43 2.09
N MET A 450 3.24 -18.19 1.55
CA MET A 450 3.11 -19.63 1.28
C MET A 450 2.70 -20.44 2.53
N VAL A 451 3.11 -19.97 3.72
CA VAL A 451 2.79 -20.58 5.03
C VAL A 451 1.28 -20.69 5.31
N LEU A 452 0.46 -19.86 4.66
CA LEU A 452 -1.01 -19.95 4.80
C LEU A 452 -1.56 -21.29 4.30
N TYR A 453 -0.84 -21.98 3.41
CA TYR A 453 -1.21 -23.28 2.85
C TYR A 453 -0.30 -24.42 3.30
N TYR A 454 0.98 -24.12 3.56
CA TYR A 454 1.98 -25.12 3.95
C TYR A 454 2.62 -24.74 5.29
N PRO A 455 1.82 -24.67 6.38
CA PRO A 455 2.31 -24.19 7.66
C PRO A 455 3.38 -25.11 8.24
N ASP A 456 3.36 -26.41 7.95
CA ASP A 456 4.32 -27.37 8.54
C ASP A 456 5.60 -27.56 7.73
N ASP A 457 5.70 -26.92 6.56
CA ASP A 457 6.90 -26.99 5.72
C ASP A 457 7.97 -26.01 6.25
N PRO A 458 9.11 -26.52 6.77
CA PRO A 458 10.14 -25.66 7.35
C PRO A 458 10.82 -24.78 6.31
N THR A 459 10.84 -25.17 5.03
CA THR A 459 11.39 -24.35 3.94
C THR A 459 10.46 -23.18 3.68
N VAL A 460 9.15 -23.43 3.61
CA VAL A 460 8.13 -22.40 3.40
C VAL A 460 8.16 -21.34 4.51
N ARG A 461 8.39 -21.72 5.76
CA ARG A 461 8.51 -20.77 6.89
C ARG A 461 9.68 -19.79 6.77
N GLN A 462 10.70 -20.12 5.98
CA GLN A 462 11.90 -19.28 5.77
C GLN A 462 11.82 -18.42 4.50
N ILE A 463 10.82 -18.66 3.64
CA ILE A 463 10.58 -17.83 2.47
C ILE A 463 10.12 -16.44 2.94
N THR A 464 10.59 -15.41 2.27
CA THR A 464 10.16 -14.02 2.51
C THR A 464 9.67 -13.40 1.21
N TYR A 465 10.53 -12.67 0.51
CA TYR A 465 10.21 -11.99 -0.75
C TYR A 465 10.45 -12.84 -2.01
N SER A 466 11.06 -14.03 -1.88
CA SER A 466 11.53 -14.80 -3.04
C SER A 466 10.40 -15.46 -3.83
N GLN A 467 9.26 -15.76 -3.19
CA GLN A 467 8.05 -16.25 -3.84
C GLN A 467 6.83 -16.13 -2.93
N PHE A 468 5.64 -16.08 -3.53
CA PHE A 468 4.37 -16.01 -2.82
C PHE A 468 3.26 -16.69 -3.62
N MET A 469 2.12 -16.89 -2.95
CA MET A 469 0.88 -17.30 -3.60
C MET A 469 0.03 -16.06 -3.92
N LEU A 470 -0.54 -15.98 -5.12
CA LEU A 470 -1.65 -15.09 -5.43
C LEU A 470 -2.94 -15.93 -5.39
N GLY A 471 -3.73 -15.73 -4.34
CA GLY A 471 -4.84 -16.65 -4.04
C GLY A 471 -4.35 -18.09 -3.79
N PRO A 472 -5.17 -19.12 -4.01
CA PRO A 472 -4.75 -20.52 -3.80
C PRO A 472 -4.13 -21.18 -5.04
N TRP A 473 -4.30 -20.60 -6.23
CA TRP A 473 -4.02 -21.30 -7.49
C TRP A 473 -2.79 -20.81 -8.27
N LEU A 474 -2.19 -19.68 -7.90
CA LEU A 474 -1.05 -19.10 -8.63
C LEU A 474 0.15 -18.88 -7.71
N LEU A 475 1.29 -19.49 -8.03
CA LEU A 475 2.59 -19.25 -7.38
C LEU A 475 3.39 -18.28 -8.24
N VAL A 476 3.97 -17.24 -7.63
CA VAL A 476 4.78 -16.21 -8.29
C VAL A 476 6.14 -16.13 -7.62
N ALA A 477 7.21 -16.15 -8.43
CA ALA A 477 8.59 -16.00 -7.99
C ALA A 477 9.25 -14.80 -8.73
N PRO A 478 9.15 -13.58 -8.20
CA PRO A 478 9.61 -12.38 -8.90
C PRO A 478 11.14 -12.32 -9.01
N VAL A 479 11.63 -11.69 -10.08
CA VAL A 479 13.06 -11.37 -10.22
C VAL A 479 13.38 -10.17 -9.35
N THR A 480 14.13 -10.38 -8.27
CA THR A 480 14.49 -9.33 -7.31
C THR A 480 15.99 -9.04 -7.24
N SER A 481 16.74 -9.43 -8.27
CA SER A 481 18.19 -9.21 -8.36
C SER A 481 18.55 -8.67 -9.75
N PRO A 482 19.49 -7.72 -9.86
CA PRO A 482 19.88 -7.14 -11.14
C PRO A 482 20.52 -8.20 -12.04
N SER A 483 20.28 -8.08 -13.35
CA SER A 483 20.85 -8.92 -14.40
C SER A 483 20.59 -10.42 -14.26
N ALA A 484 19.59 -10.81 -13.47
CA ALA A 484 19.23 -12.20 -13.27
C ALA A 484 18.50 -12.77 -14.49
N SER A 485 19.02 -13.86 -15.03
CA SER A 485 18.42 -14.61 -16.15
C SER A 485 17.51 -15.77 -15.71
N PHE A 486 17.55 -16.11 -14.41
CA PHE A 486 16.71 -17.14 -13.81
C PHE A 486 16.43 -16.81 -12.33
N VAL A 487 15.39 -17.44 -11.78
CA VAL A 487 15.09 -17.47 -10.35
C VAL A 487 15.09 -18.90 -9.83
N LYS A 488 15.31 -19.07 -8.52
CA LYS A 488 15.22 -20.36 -7.84
C LYS A 488 13.83 -20.46 -7.20
N VAL A 489 13.00 -21.38 -7.68
CA VAL A 489 11.61 -21.57 -7.23
C VAL A 489 11.52 -22.82 -6.37
N TYR A 490 10.91 -22.71 -5.20
CA TYR A 490 10.54 -23.85 -4.35
C TYR A 490 9.14 -24.33 -4.69
N PHE A 491 8.96 -25.62 -4.96
CA PHE A 491 7.64 -26.23 -5.12
C PHE A 491 7.32 -27.04 -3.85
N PRO A 492 6.41 -26.56 -2.98
CA PRO A 492 6.10 -27.23 -1.72
C PRO A 492 5.68 -28.67 -1.93
N LYS A 493 6.01 -29.53 -0.97
CA LYS A 493 5.62 -30.94 -1.05
C LYS A 493 4.12 -31.09 -0.83
N GLU A 494 3.46 -31.78 -1.73
CA GLU A 494 2.05 -32.15 -1.59
C GLU A 494 1.85 -33.63 -1.99
N ASN A 495 0.61 -34.08 -2.09
CA ASN A 495 0.33 -35.43 -2.57
C ASN A 495 0.84 -35.61 -4.02
N ASN A 496 1.04 -36.86 -4.45
CA ASN A 496 1.63 -37.19 -5.75
C ASN A 496 0.77 -36.80 -6.97
N GLN A 497 -0.34 -36.08 -6.79
CA GLN A 497 -1.22 -35.63 -7.87
C GLN A 497 -1.10 -34.13 -8.16
N THR A 498 -0.50 -33.35 -7.26
CA THR A 498 -0.28 -31.91 -7.49
C THR A 498 0.90 -31.67 -8.42
N LEU A 499 0.68 -30.86 -9.46
CA LEU A 499 1.71 -30.31 -10.31
C LEU A 499 1.61 -28.78 -10.38
N TRP A 500 2.74 -28.14 -10.67
CA TRP A 500 2.82 -26.71 -10.95
C TRP A 500 3.13 -26.50 -12.43
N ARG A 501 2.22 -25.86 -13.16
CA ARG A 501 2.38 -25.60 -14.60
C ARG A 501 2.86 -24.18 -14.83
N HIS A 502 4.03 -24.04 -15.44
CA HIS A 502 4.59 -22.75 -15.82
C HIS A 502 3.72 -22.06 -16.88
N ILE A 503 3.34 -20.80 -16.66
CA ILE A 503 2.34 -20.12 -17.50
C ILE A 503 2.80 -19.90 -18.94
N TRP A 504 4.10 -19.67 -19.15
CA TRP A 504 4.66 -19.34 -20.48
C TRP A 504 4.91 -20.59 -21.32
N THR A 505 5.59 -21.59 -20.75
CA THR A 505 6.04 -22.77 -21.49
C THR A 505 5.08 -23.95 -21.40
N GLY A 506 4.13 -23.93 -20.47
CA GLY A 506 3.27 -25.07 -20.16
C GLY A 506 3.98 -26.25 -19.49
N LYS A 507 5.27 -26.13 -19.15
CA LYS A 507 6.03 -27.19 -18.48
C LYS A 507 5.48 -27.43 -17.07
N TYR A 508 5.34 -28.69 -16.70
CA TYR A 508 4.95 -29.12 -15.36
C TYR A 508 6.16 -29.38 -14.45
N TYR A 509 6.00 -29.06 -13.17
CA TYR A 509 6.94 -29.29 -12.08
C TYR A 509 6.21 -30.02 -10.96
N ALA A 510 6.86 -31.01 -10.34
CA ALA A 510 6.26 -31.77 -9.26
C ALA A 510 6.19 -30.95 -7.96
N ALA A 511 5.11 -31.10 -7.19
CA ALA A 511 5.01 -30.62 -5.81
C ALA A 511 5.75 -31.58 -4.87
N ASP A 512 7.07 -31.70 -5.03
CA ASP A 512 7.90 -32.72 -4.35
C ASP A 512 8.75 -32.16 -3.20
N GLY A 513 8.64 -30.86 -2.90
CA GLY A 513 9.42 -30.19 -1.87
C GLY A 513 10.83 -29.85 -2.31
N SER A 514 11.05 -29.60 -3.61
CA SER A 514 12.36 -29.27 -4.18
C SER A 514 12.45 -27.85 -4.73
N TYR A 515 13.69 -27.39 -4.88
CA TYR A 515 14.01 -26.15 -5.59
C TYR A 515 14.39 -26.42 -7.03
N VAL A 516 13.91 -25.59 -7.95
CA VAL A 516 14.23 -25.66 -9.37
C VAL A 516 14.62 -24.28 -9.90
N ALA A 517 15.65 -24.21 -10.73
CA ALA A 517 16.00 -22.99 -11.46
C ALA A 517 15.08 -22.82 -12.67
N VAL A 518 14.47 -21.65 -12.80
CA VAL A 518 13.55 -21.32 -13.89
C VAL A 518 14.00 -20.04 -14.58
N ASN A 519 14.18 -20.11 -15.90
CA ASN A 519 14.57 -18.96 -16.71
C ASN A 519 13.48 -17.88 -16.68
N THR A 520 13.93 -16.64 -16.53
CA THR A 520 13.06 -15.45 -16.42
C THR A 520 13.58 -14.36 -17.34
N PRO A 521 13.51 -14.53 -18.68
CA PRO A 521 13.80 -13.40 -19.58
C PRO A 521 12.86 -12.24 -19.26
N LEU A 522 13.28 -11.03 -19.61
CA LEU A 522 12.48 -9.84 -19.39
C LEU A 522 11.12 -9.97 -20.10
N GLY A 523 10.05 -9.59 -19.44
CA GLY A 523 8.67 -9.76 -19.88
C GLY A 523 8.06 -11.13 -19.58
N GLN A 524 8.83 -12.08 -19.04
CA GLN A 524 8.35 -13.44 -18.71
C GLN A 524 8.66 -13.79 -17.24
N PRO A 525 8.01 -13.14 -16.26
CA PRO A 525 8.18 -13.46 -14.84
C PRO A 525 7.81 -14.91 -14.54
N ALA A 526 8.51 -15.53 -13.58
CA ALA A 526 8.22 -16.90 -13.18
C ALA A 526 6.88 -16.97 -12.41
N ALA A 527 5.87 -17.52 -13.06
CA ALA A 527 4.55 -17.77 -12.48
C ALA A 527 4.05 -19.16 -12.88
N PHE A 528 3.35 -19.82 -11.96
CA PHE A 528 2.94 -21.21 -12.08
C PHE A 528 1.53 -21.39 -11.55
N VAL A 529 0.68 -22.04 -12.34
CA VAL A 529 -0.66 -22.44 -11.87
C VAL A 529 -0.58 -23.82 -11.23
N LYS A 530 -1.21 -23.98 -10.07
CA LYS A 530 -1.39 -25.27 -9.41
C LYS A 530 -2.36 -26.12 -10.22
N GLU A 531 -2.13 -27.42 -10.33
CA GLU A 531 -2.98 -28.37 -11.05
C GLU A 531 -3.13 -29.67 -10.23
N PRO A 532 -4.32 -30.29 -10.19
CA PRO A 532 -5.58 -29.76 -10.74
C PRO A 532 -6.04 -28.51 -9.97
N ARG A 533 -6.56 -27.52 -10.70
CA ARG A 533 -7.19 -26.33 -10.09
C ARG A 533 -8.70 -26.36 -10.20
N GLU A 534 -9.34 -25.75 -9.20
CA GLU A 534 -10.78 -25.48 -9.17
C GLU A 534 -11.01 -23.96 -9.14
N ASP A 535 -10.43 -23.26 -10.12
CA ASP A 535 -10.50 -21.80 -10.23
C ASP A 535 -11.69 -21.32 -11.07
N GLY A 536 -12.58 -22.22 -11.50
CA GLY A 536 -13.72 -21.89 -12.38
C GLY A 536 -13.32 -21.30 -13.74
N GLY A 537 -12.06 -21.47 -14.17
CA GLY A 537 -11.53 -20.86 -15.38
C GLY A 537 -11.12 -19.39 -15.23
N LEU A 538 -11.07 -18.84 -14.00
CA LEU A 538 -10.68 -17.45 -13.74
C LEU A 538 -9.24 -17.13 -14.22
N LEU A 539 -8.34 -18.12 -14.29
CA LEU A 539 -6.98 -17.93 -14.81
C LEU A 539 -6.85 -18.16 -16.32
N HIS A 540 -7.92 -18.50 -17.05
CA HIS A 540 -7.83 -18.77 -18.49
C HIS A 540 -7.30 -17.57 -19.29
N GLY A 541 -7.72 -16.35 -18.96
CA GLY A 541 -7.25 -15.13 -19.63
C GLY A 541 -5.73 -14.95 -19.51
N LEU A 542 -5.17 -15.10 -18.30
CA LEU A 542 -3.73 -15.03 -18.08
C LEU A 542 -2.97 -16.11 -18.87
N LEU A 543 -3.49 -17.33 -18.87
CA LEU A 543 -2.84 -18.47 -19.54
C LEU A 543 -2.86 -18.33 -21.07
N GLU A 544 -3.96 -17.83 -21.62
CA GLU A 544 -4.07 -17.52 -23.03
C GLU A 544 -3.14 -16.38 -23.42
N TYR A 545 -3.11 -15.29 -22.64
CA TYR A 545 -2.19 -14.18 -22.84
C TYR A 545 -0.73 -14.65 -22.85
N ALA A 546 -0.32 -15.38 -21.81
CA ALA A 546 1.05 -15.88 -21.66
C ALA A 546 1.45 -16.79 -22.83
N ARG A 547 0.58 -17.72 -23.24
CA ARG A 547 0.83 -18.59 -24.39
C ARG A 547 0.98 -17.80 -25.69
N ASN A 548 0.07 -16.86 -25.95
CA ASN A 548 0.07 -16.08 -27.19
C ASN A 548 1.32 -15.18 -27.30
N ALA A 549 1.69 -14.51 -26.21
CA ALA A 549 2.90 -13.68 -26.13
C ALA A 549 4.19 -14.51 -26.21
N TYR A 550 4.20 -15.73 -25.64
CA TYR A 550 5.34 -16.64 -25.75
C TYR A 550 5.56 -17.17 -27.17
N CYS A 551 4.47 -17.50 -27.87
CA CYS A 551 4.54 -18.00 -29.25
C CYS A 551 4.79 -16.90 -30.30
N ASN A 552 4.39 -15.66 -30.00
CA ASN A 552 4.55 -14.51 -30.89
C ASN A 552 5.24 -13.35 -30.14
N PRO A 553 6.55 -13.47 -29.85
CA PRO A 553 7.27 -12.39 -29.19
C PRO A 553 7.24 -11.13 -30.06
N PRO A 554 7.16 -9.92 -29.46
CA PRO A 554 7.29 -8.68 -30.20
C PRO A 554 8.61 -8.65 -30.99
N PRO A 555 8.67 -7.94 -32.13
CA PRO A 555 9.91 -7.78 -32.89
C PRO A 555 11.01 -7.21 -31.98
N SER A 556 12.19 -7.82 -32.02
CA SER A 556 13.36 -7.45 -31.21
C SER A 556 13.97 -6.12 -31.59
#